data_AF-A0A845GIJ6-F1
#
_entry.id   AF-A0A845GIJ6-F1
#
_cell.length_a   1.000
_cell.length_b   1.000
_cell.length_c   1.000
_cell.angle_alpha   90.00
_cell.angle_beta   90.00
_cell.angle_gamma   90.00
#
_symmetry.space_group_name_H-M   'P 1'
#
loop_
_entity.id
_entity.type
_entity.pdbx_description
1 polymer ?
#
loop_
_entity_poly.entity_id
_entity_poly.type
_entity_poly.pdbx_seq_one_letter_code
_entity_poly.pdbx_strand_id
1 'polypeptide(L)'
;MNELIPHFSRFEALDEIVKRWENFTHGTLKSPAIRNELMTRQGSRCAVCRELISPAEEQVHHVSYVNLCYTSFNVDGTPPCSSCEVKGRCLDRLTAVHGHCHKAIHEKSSDEPEDSFKGDRSRVRFPRSREPWTTNDEKQLNVLLASKKRMSSIAIALGRSPKAVRLYMNRIGIEEAKKRGVSTATVQAAKTSPTLSKSSINESFGAPPARHGKTWDIHEVDEIADGFIKGEGVAALAQRLQRKESGVISKLYAISRQRADVQAKLLEAGWPETHNDYRQVLEKIPEVVPANEQD
;
A
#
# COMPACT_ATOMS: atom_id res chain seq x y z
N MET A 1 -17.95 29.43 -14.05
CA MET A 1 -16.50 29.69 -14.03
C MET A 1 -15.80 28.34 -14.01
N ASN A 2 -15.20 27.92 -15.14
CA ASN A 2 -14.39 26.71 -15.21
C ASN A 2 -12.98 27.08 -14.75
N GLU A 3 -12.63 26.76 -13.51
CA GLU A 3 -11.27 26.94 -13.00
C GLU A 3 -10.34 25.93 -13.68
N LEU A 4 -9.30 26.45 -14.34
CA LEU A 4 -8.20 25.67 -14.90
C LEU A 4 -7.49 24.93 -13.75
N ILE A 5 -7.63 23.62 -13.72
CA ILE A 5 -6.80 22.77 -12.86
C ILE A 5 -5.36 22.93 -13.36
N PRO A 6 -4.40 23.34 -12.52
CA PRO A 6 -3.02 23.49 -12.98
C PRO A 6 -2.48 22.15 -13.47
N HIS A 7 -1.95 22.12 -14.69
CA HIS A 7 -1.23 20.97 -15.22
C HIS A 7 0.17 20.94 -14.61
N PHE A 8 0.36 20.11 -13.59
CA PHE A 8 1.67 19.82 -12.99
C PHE A 8 2.39 18.73 -13.79
N SER A 9 3.74 18.75 -13.80
CA SER A 9 4.49 17.57 -14.25
C SER A 9 4.29 16.40 -13.28
N ARG A 10 4.52 15.16 -13.74
CA ARG A 10 4.33 13.90 -12.99
C ARG A 10 4.95 13.91 -11.58
N PHE A 11 6.13 14.50 -11.41
CA PHE A 11 6.85 14.52 -10.13
C PHE A 11 6.36 15.66 -9.24
N GLU A 12 6.13 16.83 -9.81
CA GLU A 12 5.53 17.96 -9.10
C GLU A 12 4.16 17.58 -8.55
N ALA A 13 3.35 16.79 -9.26
CA ALA A 13 2.04 16.36 -8.80
C ALA A 13 2.06 15.47 -7.55
N LEU A 14 3.08 14.61 -7.38
CA LEU A 14 3.16 13.67 -6.26
C LEU A 14 3.66 14.36 -4.99
N ASP A 15 4.74 15.13 -5.11
CA ASP A 15 5.28 15.93 -4.02
C ASP A 15 4.25 16.96 -3.55
N GLU A 16 3.50 17.53 -4.49
CA GLU A 16 2.40 18.42 -4.19
C GLU A 16 1.25 17.71 -3.46
N ILE A 17 0.92 16.45 -3.77
CA ILE A 17 -0.08 15.67 -3.02
C ILE A 17 0.40 15.37 -1.60
N VAL A 18 1.66 14.95 -1.42
CA VAL A 18 2.24 14.66 -0.10
C VAL A 18 2.26 15.93 0.74
N LYS A 19 2.75 17.04 0.18
CA LYS A 19 2.69 18.36 0.82
C LYS A 19 1.27 18.70 1.20
N ARG A 20 0.29 18.61 0.28
CA ARG A 20 -1.13 18.88 0.60
C ARG A 20 -1.67 18.01 1.73
N TRP A 21 -1.24 16.76 1.84
CA TRP A 21 -1.62 15.88 2.94
C TRP A 21 -1.02 16.34 4.27
N GLU A 22 0.27 16.69 4.28
CA GLU A 22 0.94 17.27 5.45
C GLU A 22 0.29 18.60 5.86
N ASN A 23 -0.06 19.45 4.90
CA ASN A 23 -0.79 20.71 5.11
C ASN A 23 -2.15 20.48 5.76
N PHE A 24 -2.79 19.39 5.34
CA PHE A 24 -4.05 18.99 5.90
C PHE A 24 -3.89 18.49 7.35
N THR A 25 -3.03 17.50 7.59
CA THR A 25 -2.88 16.84 8.89
C THR A 25 -2.23 17.72 9.96
N HIS A 26 -1.25 18.55 9.58
CA HIS A 26 -0.49 19.38 10.52
C HIS A 26 -1.05 20.80 10.62
N GLY A 27 -1.57 21.37 9.54
CA GLY A 27 -2.08 22.74 9.50
C GLY A 27 -3.59 22.82 9.66
N THR A 28 -4.33 22.33 8.67
CA THR A 28 -5.79 22.54 8.55
C THR A 28 -6.55 21.95 9.74
N LEU A 29 -6.23 20.72 10.16
CA LEU A 29 -6.87 20.06 11.31
C LEU A 29 -6.61 20.77 12.65
N LYS A 30 -5.51 21.52 12.76
CA LYS A 30 -5.12 22.23 13.99
C LYS A 30 -5.54 23.69 13.99
N SER A 31 -6.01 24.23 12.86
CA SER A 31 -6.36 25.63 12.71
C SER A 31 -7.57 26.00 13.59
N PRO A 32 -7.42 26.94 14.56
CA PRO A 32 -8.54 27.39 15.38
C PRO A 32 -9.69 27.98 14.55
N ALA A 33 -9.37 28.64 13.43
CA ALA A 33 -10.38 29.21 12.54
C ALA A 33 -11.27 28.13 11.90
N ILE A 34 -10.69 27.00 11.49
CA ILE A 34 -11.45 25.86 10.94
C ILE A 34 -12.30 25.21 12.03
N ARG A 35 -11.71 24.98 13.21
CA ARG A 35 -12.38 24.35 14.36
C ARG A 35 -13.60 25.15 14.83
N ASN A 36 -13.42 26.45 15.08
CA ASN A 36 -14.50 27.34 15.52
C ASN A 36 -15.64 27.42 14.49
N GLU A 37 -15.30 27.48 13.21
CA GLU A 37 -16.28 27.54 12.13
C GLU A 37 -17.04 26.21 11.97
N LEU A 38 -16.37 25.05 12.08
CA LEU A 38 -17.02 23.74 12.09
C LEU A 38 -17.97 23.59 13.28
N MET A 39 -17.52 23.98 14.48
CA MET A 39 -18.34 23.96 15.68
C MET A 39 -19.57 24.85 15.53
N THR A 40 -19.40 26.06 14.98
CA THR A 40 -20.52 26.98 14.71
C THR A 40 -21.51 26.36 13.72
N ARG A 41 -21.04 25.85 12.57
CA ARG A 41 -21.89 25.24 11.53
C ARG A 41 -22.65 24.00 12.02
N GLN A 42 -22.04 23.21 12.90
CA GLN A 42 -22.65 22.01 13.46
C GLN A 42 -23.48 22.27 14.73
N GLY A 43 -23.58 23.53 15.19
CA GLY A 43 -24.24 23.87 16.45
C GLY A 43 -23.58 23.20 17.66
N SER A 44 -22.26 23.01 17.61
CA SER A 44 -21.45 22.31 18.61
C SER A 44 -21.86 20.85 18.85
N ARG A 45 -22.51 20.21 17.87
CA ARG A 45 -22.94 18.79 17.96
C ARG A 45 -22.03 17.91 17.13
N CYS A 46 -21.74 16.73 17.65
CA CYS A 46 -20.99 15.69 16.97
C CYS A 46 -21.78 15.15 15.78
N ALA A 47 -21.15 15.09 14.61
CA ALA A 47 -21.79 14.56 13.41
C ALA A 47 -22.14 13.06 13.52
N VAL A 48 -21.46 12.32 14.41
CA VAL A 48 -21.66 10.88 14.62
C VAL A 48 -22.77 10.61 15.63
N CYS A 49 -22.60 11.05 16.88
CA CYS A 49 -23.54 10.73 17.96
C CYS A 49 -24.59 11.82 18.23
N ARG A 50 -24.49 12.99 17.58
CA ARG A 50 -25.39 14.15 17.76
C ARG A 50 -25.38 14.80 19.14
N GLU A 51 -24.52 14.37 20.05
CA GLU A 51 -24.31 15.00 21.35
C GLU A 51 -23.42 16.25 21.26
N LEU A 52 -23.49 17.12 22.28
CA LEU A 52 -22.65 18.31 22.38
C LEU A 52 -21.17 17.94 22.52
N ILE A 53 -20.30 18.58 21.74
CA ILE A 53 -18.85 18.41 21.82
C ILE A 53 -18.30 19.47 22.80
N SER A 54 -17.56 19.01 23.81
CA SER A 54 -16.78 19.90 24.67
C SER A 54 -15.49 20.34 23.96
N PRO A 55 -14.97 21.56 24.19
CA PRO A 55 -13.71 22.00 23.59
C PRO A 55 -12.52 21.07 23.86
N ALA A 56 -12.53 20.35 25.00
CA ALA A 56 -11.47 19.42 25.38
C ALA A 56 -11.51 18.09 24.59
N GLU A 57 -12.67 17.69 24.08
CA GLU A 57 -12.87 16.42 23.38
C GLU A 57 -12.99 16.58 21.86
N GLU A 58 -12.98 17.82 21.37
CA GLU A 58 -13.15 18.15 19.98
C GLU A 58 -12.01 17.58 19.13
N GLN A 59 -12.36 16.85 18.09
CA GLN A 59 -11.46 16.42 17.03
C GLN A 59 -12.08 16.77 15.67
N VAL A 60 -11.25 17.17 14.72
CA VAL A 60 -11.66 17.36 13.32
C VAL A 60 -11.38 16.07 12.56
N HIS A 61 -12.41 15.55 11.88
CA HIS A 61 -12.32 14.38 11.03
C HIS A 61 -12.52 14.78 9.56
N HIS A 62 -11.75 14.17 8.65
CA HIS A 62 -11.95 14.36 7.21
C HIS A 62 -13.05 13.43 6.69
N VAL A 63 -13.90 13.92 5.79
CA VAL A 63 -14.88 13.09 5.09
C VAL A 63 -14.32 12.54 3.78
N SER A 64 -13.28 13.18 3.22
CA SER A 64 -12.65 12.78 1.95
C SER A 64 -11.15 12.99 1.94
N TYR A 65 -10.40 12.01 1.42
CA TYR A 65 -8.95 12.08 1.20
C TYR A 65 -8.54 12.66 -0.16
N VAL A 66 -9.49 12.84 -1.07
CA VAL A 66 -9.21 13.19 -2.48
C VAL A 66 -9.08 14.71 -2.67
N ASN A 67 -9.66 15.50 -1.77
CA ASN A 67 -9.77 16.94 -1.92
C ASN A 67 -9.15 17.67 -0.72
N LEU A 68 -7.82 17.71 -0.72
CA LEU A 68 -7.01 18.32 0.33
C LEU A 68 -6.88 19.84 0.12
N CYS A 69 -6.47 20.57 1.15
CA CYS A 69 -6.28 22.02 1.06
C CYS A 69 -5.17 22.35 0.04
N TYR A 70 -5.46 23.28 -0.88
CA TYR A 70 -4.53 23.71 -1.95
C TYR A 70 -3.76 24.99 -1.61
N THR A 71 -4.05 25.62 -0.47
CA THR A 71 -3.46 26.92 -0.12
C THR A 71 -2.04 26.73 0.39
N SER A 72 -1.11 27.56 -0.09
CA SER A 72 0.24 27.68 0.46
C SER A 72 0.21 28.17 1.92
N PHE A 73 1.24 27.81 2.69
CA PHE A 73 1.33 28.18 4.11
C PHE A 73 1.87 29.60 4.32
N ASN A 74 1.61 30.11 5.52
CA ASN A 74 2.42 31.16 6.12
C ASN A 74 3.79 30.63 6.53
N VAL A 75 4.69 31.54 6.94
CA VAL A 75 6.06 31.24 7.40
C VAL A 75 6.08 30.26 8.59
N ASP A 76 5.01 30.21 9.38
CA ASP A 76 4.87 29.32 10.54
C ASP A 76 4.34 27.91 10.21
N GLY A 77 4.16 27.60 8.92
CA GLY A 77 3.64 26.30 8.49
C GLY A 77 2.15 26.12 8.80
N THR A 78 1.41 27.20 9.08
CA THR A 78 -0.05 27.16 9.19
C THR A 78 -0.71 27.85 8.00
N PRO A 79 -1.78 27.25 7.42
CA PRO A 79 -2.49 27.89 6.34
C PRO A 79 -3.27 29.10 6.92
N PRO A 80 -3.36 30.23 6.18
CA PRO A 80 -4.08 31.43 6.63
C PRO A 80 -5.60 31.22 6.54
N CYS A 81 -6.15 30.23 7.25
CA CYS A 81 -7.54 29.84 7.14
C CYS A 81 -8.52 30.95 7.54
N SER A 82 -8.13 31.91 8.39
CA SER A 82 -8.98 33.03 8.78
C SER A 82 -9.43 33.88 7.56
N SER A 83 -8.52 34.11 6.61
CA SER A 83 -8.74 34.91 5.39
C SER A 83 -8.78 34.08 4.09
N CYS A 84 -8.81 32.75 4.18
CA CYS A 84 -8.78 31.87 3.01
C CYS A 84 -10.11 31.90 2.24
N GLU A 85 -10.08 32.33 0.98
CA GLU A 85 -11.25 32.41 0.10
C GLU A 85 -11.89 31.04 -0.19
N VAL A 86 -11.08 29.98 -0.24
CA VAL A 86 -11.54 28.60 -0.48
C VAL A 86 -11.88 27.84 0.80
N LYS A 87 -11.89 28.50 1.97
CA LYS A 87 -12.19 27.88 3.28
C LYS A 87 -13.50 27.07 3.26
N GLY A 88 -14.53 27.58 2.57
CA GLY A 88 -15.82 26.88 2.43
C GLY A 88 -15.65 25.45 1.90
N ARG A 89 -14.85 25.26 0.84
CA ARG A 89 -14.59 23.94 0.23
C ARG A 89 -13.88 22.97 1.19
N CYS A 90 -13.06 23.48 2.11
CA CYS A 90 -12.43 22.66 3.15
C CYS A 90 -13.46 22.24 4.19
N LEU A 91 -14.29 23.18 4.67
CA LEU A 91 -15.30 22.93 5.70
C LEU A 91 -16.35 21.92 5.25
N ASP A 92 -16.76 21.93 3.99
CA ASP A 92 -17.74 20.97 3.45
C ASP A 92 -17.23 19.52 3.46
N ARG A 93 -15.92 19.32 3.67
CA ARG A 93 -15.24 18.02 3.68
C ARG A 93 -14.67 17.66 5.04
N LEU A 94 -14.95 18.47 6.05
CA LEU A 94 -14.51 18.29 7.40
C LEU A 94 -15.72 18.19 8.32
N THR A 95 -15.53 17.56 9.46
CA THR A 95 -16.54 17.54 10.51
C THR A 95 -15.90 17.52 11.88
N ALA A 96 -16.53 18.20 12.84
CA ALA A 96 -16.17 18.10 14.25
C ALA A 96 -16.87 16.89 14.89
N VAL A 97 -16.10 16.11 15.64
CA VAL A 97 -16.55 14.90 16.34
C VAL A 97 -15.90 14.81 17.72
N HIS A 98 -16.48 14.03 18.63
CA HIS A 98 -15.79 13.65 19.87
C HIS A 98 -14.58 12.78 19.56
N GLY A 99 -13.55 12.84 20.41
CA GLY A 99 -12.38 11.97 20.31
C GLY A 99 -12.71 10.47 20.31
N HIS A 100 -13.68 10.03 21.12
CA HIS A 100 -14.11 8.63 21.10
C HIS A 100 -14.87 8.26 19.81
N CYS A 101 -15.68 9.16 19.26
CA CYS A 101 -16.37 8.96 17.97
C CYS A 101 -15.36 8.90 16.83
N HIS A 102 -14.35 9.78 16.86
CA HIS A 102 -13.26 9.77 15.89
C HIS A 102 -12.55 8.42 15.85
N LYS A 103 -12.19 7.89 17.02
CA LYS A 103 -11.58 6.57 17.14
C LYS A 103 -12.51 5.48 16.58
N ALA A 104 -13.79 5.51 16.92
CA ALA A 104 -14.77 4.53 16.44
C ALA A 104 -14.96 4.57 14.91
N ILE A 105 -14.85 5.73 14.26
CA ILE A 105 -14.88 5.83 12.79
C ILE A 105 -13.70 5.07 12.19
N HIS A 106 -12.48 5.28 12.72
CA HIS A 106 -11.27 4.60 12.23
C HIS A 106 -11.21 3.11 12.58
N GLU A 107 -11.87 2.71 13.68
CA GLU A 107 -12.00 1.29 14.05
C GLU A 107 -13.01 0.58 13.13
N LYS A 108 -14.19 1.16 12.89
CA LYS A 108 -15.18 0.61 11.97
C LYS A 108 -14.73 0.59 10.52
N SER A 109 -13.96 1.58 10.06
CA SER A 109 -13.39 1.55 8.71
C SER A 109 -12.33 0.46 8.55
N SER A 110 -11.77 -0.04 9.66
CA SER A 110 -10.91 -1.22 9.66
C SER A 110 -11.67 -2.55 9.77
N ASP A 111 -12.99 -2.52 9.98
CA ASP A 111 -13.86 -3.70 10.11
C ASP A 111 -14.53 -4.13 8.78
N GLU A 112 -14.39 -3.36 7.69
CA GLU A 112 -14.44 -3.97 6.34
C GLU A 112 -13.37 -5.08 6.34
N PRO A 113 -13.66 -6.32 5.91
CA PRO A 113 -12.81 -7.49 6.19
C PRO A 113 -11.46 -7.43 5.46
N GLU A 114 -10.58 -6.56 5.91
CA GLU A 114 -9.14 -6.67 5.80
C GLU A 114 -8.65 -7.58 6.93
N ASP A 115 -8.95 -8.88 6.85
CA ASP A 115 -8.12 -9.94 7.45
C ASP A 115 -7.58 -9.58 8.85
N SER A 116 -8.50 -9.37 9.80
CA SER A 116 -8.29 -8.86 11.15
C SER A 116 -7.29 -9.70 11.96
N PHE A 117 -6.00 -9.40 11.79
CA PHE A 117 -4.87 -9.87 12.60
C PHE A 117 -4.27 -8.72 13.42
N LYS A 118 -5.13 -7.98 14.14
CA LYS A 118 -4.71 -7.02 15.17
C LYS A 118 -5.37 -7.29 16.53
N GLY A 119 -5.80 -8.54 16.77
CA GLY A 119 -6.01 -9.03 18.12
C GLY A 119 -4.66 -9.14 18.82
N ASP A 120 -4.58 -8.55 20.01
CA ASP A 120 -3.54 -8.66 21.03
C ASP A 120 -2.17 -9.21 20.57
N ARG A 121 -1.17 -8.32 20.49
CA ARG A 121 0.24 -8.71 20.37
C ARG A 121 0.76 -9.39 21.65
N SER A 122 -0.11 -9.84 22.56
CA SER A 122 0.16 -10.87 23.57
C SER A 122 0.61 -12.18 22.90
N ARG A 123 1.86 -12.16 22.41
CA ARG A 123 2.79 -13.27 22.42
C ARG A 123 2.14 -14.62 22.10
N VAL A 124 1.74 -14.85 20.85
CA VAL A 124 1.96 -16.18 20.29
C VAL A 124 3.47 -16.36 20.33
N ARG A 125 3.97 -16.89 21.45
CA ARG A 125 5.36 -17.28 21.60
C ARG A 125 5.51 -18.48 20.69
N PHE A 126 5.90 -18.21 19.45
CA PHE A 126 6.40 -19.27 18.60
C PHE A 126 7.53 -19.96 19.38
N PRO A 127 7.51 -21.30 19.50
CA PRO A 127 8.60 -22.01 20.14
C PRO A 127 9.93 -21.55 19.53
N ARG A 128 10.94 -21.36 20.39
CA ARG A 128 12.28 -20.93 19.93
C ARG A 128 12.75 -21.94 18.89
N SER A 129 13.05 -21.44 17.69
CA SER A 129 13.02 -22.11 16.39
C SER A 129 14.09 -23.18 16.14
N ARG A 130 14.23 -24.17 17.02
CA ARG A 130 15.22 -25.25 16.86
C ARG A 130 14.65 -26.59 16.43
N GLU A 131 13.33 -26.77 16.40
CA GLU A 131 12.75 -28.03 15.92
C GLU A 131 13.01 -28.19 14.42
N PRO A 132 13.54 -29.35 13.98
CA PRO A 132 13.65 -29.68 12.56
C PRO A 132 12.31 -29.57 11.83
N TRP A 133 12.34 -29.31 10.53
CA TRP A 133 11.14 -29.39 9.70
C TRP A 133 10.80 -30.86 9.47
N THR A 134 9.56 -31.24 9.76
CA THR A 134 9.09 -32.61 9.58
C THR A 134 8.40 -32.79 8.23
N THR A 135 8.28 -34.02 7.74
CA THR A 135 7.49 -34.33 6.53
C THR A 135 6.04 -33.86 6.64
N ASN A 136 5.48 -33.82 7.86
CA ASN A 136 4.14 -33.29 8.09
C ASN A 136 4.07 -31.77 7.91
N ASP A 137 5.06 -31.04 8.42
CA ASP A 137 5.18 -29.58 8.23
C ASP A 137 5.26 -29.23 6.74
N GLU A 138 6.01 -30.01 5.97
CA GLU A 138 6.16 -29.83 4.52
C GLU A 138 4.84 -30.05 3.77
N LYS A 139 4.13 -31.15 4.08
CA LYS A 139 2.80 -31.43 3.51
C LYS A 139 1.82 -30.31 3.85
N GLN A 140 1.77 -29.88 5.10
CA GLN A 140 0.88 -28.83 5.55
C GLN A 140 1.23 -27.47 4.92
N LEU A 141 2.51 -27.13 4.80
CA LEU A 141 2.98 -25.95 4.09
C LEU A 141 2.50 -25.94 2.63
N ASN A 142 2.57 -27.08 1.94
CA ASN A 142 2.14 -27.20 0.55
C ASN A 142 0.63 -26.97 0.38
N VAL A 143 -0.19 -27.58 1.24
CA VAL A 143 -1.64 -27.37 1.26
C VAL A 143 -1.97 -25.89 1.50
N LEU A 144 -1.28 -25.26 2.45
CA LEU A 144 -1.50 -23.85 2.78
C LEU A 144 -1.05 -22.89 1.66
N LEU A 145 0.05 -23.20 0.97
CA LEU A 145 0.53 -22.44 -0.19
C LEU A 145 -0.40 -22.60 -1.40
N ALA A 146 -0.86 -23.82 -1.69
CA ALA A 146 -1.83 -24.09 -2.75
C ALA A 146 -3.15 -23.34 -2.52
N SER A 147 -3.57 -23.23 -1.25
CA SER A 147 -4.73 -22.47 -0.80
C SER A 147 -4.53 -20.95 -0.81
N LYS A 148 -3.37 -20.44 -1.27
CA LYS A 148 -2.99 -19.02 -1.33
C LYS A 148 -3.15 -18.29 0.02
N LYS A 149 -2.92 -18.98 1.15
CA LYS A 149 -3.00 -18.38 2.48
C LYS A 149 -1.92 -17.30 2.66
N ARG A 150 -2.23 -16.27 3.45
CA ARG A 150 -1.25 -15.23 3.82
C ARG A 150 -0.13 -15.84 4.68
N MET A 151 1.09 -15.30 4.56
CA MET A 151 2.28 -15.79 5.28
C MET A 151 2.08 -15.86 6.81
N SER A 152 1.35 -14.92 7.40
CA SER A 152 1.00 -14.93 8.81
C SER A 152 0.14 -16.14 9.19
N SER A 153 -0.88 -16.46 8.38
CA SER A 153 -1.74 -17.63 8.59
C SER A 153 -0.97 -18.94 8.42
N ILE A 154 -0.05 -19.00 7.45
CA ILE A 154 0.83 -20.16 7.25
C ILE A 154 1.69 -20.39 8.49
N ALA A 155 2.32 -19.33 9.01
CA ALA A 155 3.15 -19.36 10.20
C ALA A 155 2.38 -19.87 11.44
N ILE A 156 1.16 -19.38 11.65
CA ILE A 156 0.30 -19.81 12.76
C ILE A 156 -0.08 -21.29 12.62
N ALA A 157 -0.51 -21.71 11.43
CA ALA A 157 -0.94 -23.09 11.19
C ALA A 157 0.20 -24.11 11.38
N LEU A 158 1.44 -23.72 11.09
CA LEU A 158 2.63 -24.55 11.28
C LEU A 158 3.24 -24.42 12.68
N GLY A 159 2.72 -23.53 13.54
CA GLY A 159 3.35 -23.23 14.83
C GLY A 159 4.76 -22.64 14.71
N ARG A 160 5.11 -22.03 13.57
CA ARG A 160 6.45 -21.46 13.28
C ARG A 160 6.39 -19.95 13.09
N SER A 161 7.49 -19.26 13.35
CA SER A 161 7.55 -17.82 13.06
C SER A 161 7.51 -17.56 11.55
N PRO A 162 6.95 -16.42 11.08
CA PRO A 162 6.95 -16.06 9.66
C PRO A 162 8.36 -16.05 9.03
N LYS A 163 9.37 -15.66 9.81
CA LYS A 163 10.77 -15.67 9.38
C LYS A 163 11.26 -17.11 9.12
N ALA A 164 10.94 -18.06 10.01
CA ALA A 164 11.32 -19.46 9.85
C ALA A 164 10.68 -20.09 8.61
N VAL A 165 9.42 -19.78 8.34
CA VAL A 165 8.71 -20.25 7.13
C VAL A 165 9.38 -19.73 5.86
N ARG A 166 9.71 -18.43 5.78
CA ARG A 166 10.42 -17.85 4.61
C ARG A 166 11.80 -18.47 4.40
N LEU A 167 12.60 -18.58 5.47
CA LEU A 167 13.93 -19.21 5.38
C LEU A 167 13.84 -20.65 4.87
N TYR A 168 12.83 -21.39 5.32
CA TYR A 168 12.59 -22.74 4.83
C TYR A 168 12.15 -22.76 3.36
N MET A 169 11.19 -21.92 2.96
CA MET A 169 10.75 -21.77 1.56
C MET A 169 11.91 -21.44 0.62
N ASN A 170 12.86 -20.61 1.07
CA ASN A 170 14.07 -20.28 0.32
C ASN A 170 14.98 -21.50 0.21
N ARG A 171 15.22 -22.20 1.32
CA ARG A 171 16.02 -23.44 1.35
C ARG A 171 15.48 -24.50 0.39
N ILE A 172 14.16 -24.58 0.20
CA ILE A 172 13.56 -25.56 -0.71
C ILE A 172 13.35 -25.06 -2.14
N GLY A 173 13.79 -23.84 -2.47
CA GLY A 173 13.73 -23.27 -3.82
C GLY A 173 12.34 -22.78 -4.25
N ILE A 174 11.38 -22.65 -3.32
CA ILE A 174 10.01 -22.23 -3.64
C ILE A 174 9.94 -20.73 -3.97
N GLU A 175 10.66 -19.86 -3.25
CA GLU A 175 10.63 -18.42 -3.55
C GLU A 175 11.30 -18.08 -4.90
N GLU A 176 12.38 -18.78 -5.23
CA GLU A 176 13.10 -18.60 -6.50
C GLU A 176 12.23 -19.04 -7.69
N ALA A 177 11.54 -20.16 -7.57
CA ALA A 177 10.57 -20.60 -8.57
C ALA A 177 9.42 -19.61 -8.72
N LYS A 178 8.89 -19.07 -7.62
CA LYS A 178 7.84 -18.05 -7.66
C LYS A 178 8.29 -16.78 -8.38
N LYS A 179 9.54 -16.33 -8.17
CA LYS A 179 10.13 -15.19 -8.90
C LYS A 179 10.25 -15.47 -10.40
N ARG A 180 10.50 -16.73 -10.77
CA ARG A 180 10.57 -17.18 -12.17
C ARG A 180 9.21 -17.53 -12.79
N GLY A 181 8.10 -17.32 -12.08
CA GLY A 181 6.76 -17.70 -12.55
C GLY A 181 6.51 -19.21 -12.61
N VAL A 182 7.40 -20.03 -12.03
CA VAL A 182 7.28 -21.48 -11.99
C VAL A 182 6.36 -21.88 -10.83
N SER A 183 5.39 -22.77 -11.10
CA SER A 183 4.45 -23.21 -10.09
C SER A 183 5.13 -24.00 -8.97
N THR A 184 4.61 -23.89 -7.73
CA THR A 184 5.12 -24.65 -6.58
C THR A 184 4.99 -26.16 -6.76
N ALA A 185 3.98 -26.62 -7.50
CA ALA A 185 3.80 -28.01 -7.86
C ALA A 185 4.95 -28.52 -8.76
N THR A 186 5.42 -27.69 -9.70
CA THR A 186 6.55 -28.02 -10.59
C THR A 186 7.85 -28.21 -9.82
N VAL A 187 8.14 -27.36 -8.83
CA VAL A 187 9.33 -27.50 -7.98
C VAL A 187 9.31 -28.79 -7.17
N GLN A 188 8.13 -29.21 -6.71
CA GLN A 188 7.97 -30.40 -5.88
C GLN A 188 8.00 -31.69 -6.69
N ALA A 189 7.41 -31.67 -7.89
CA ALA A 189 7.55 -32.76 -8.84
C ALA A 189 9.03 -33.01 -9.17
N ALA A 190 9.81 -31.95 -9.41
CA ALA A 190 11.24 -32.08 -9.68
C ALA A 190 12.06 -32.68 -8.54
N LYS A 191 11.59 -32.59 -7.28
CA LYS A 191 12.24 -33.21 -6.11
C LYS A 191 11.85 -34.67 -5.88
N THR A 192 10.69 -35.07 -6.38
CA THR A 192 10.15 -36.43 -6.20
C THR A 192 10.39 -37.32 -7.41
N SER A 193 10.73 -36.75 -8.56
CA SER A 193 11.24 -37.50 -9.71
C SER A 193 12.60 -38.12 -9.35
N PRO A 194 12.74 -39.47 -9.37
CA PRO A 194 14.05 -40.08 -9.42
C PRO A 194 14.74 -39.55 -10.66
N THR A 195 15.98 -39.11 -10.52
CA THR A 195 16.77 -38.46 -11.57
C THR A 195 16.87 -39.41 -12.78
N LEU A 196 15.98 -39.23 -13.76
CA LEU A 196 16.03 -39.85 -15.07
C LEU A 196 16.42 -38.77 -16.08
N SER A 197 17.32 -39.15 -16.97
CA SER A 197 18.08 -38.29 -17.88
C SER A 197 17.18 -37.39 -18.75
N LYS A 198 17.69 -36.18 -18.99
CA LYS A 198 17.09 -35.15 -19.83
C LYS A 198 16.93 -35.62 -21.28
N SER A 199 15.72 -36.02 -21.69
CA SER A 199 15.28 -35.93 -23.07
C SER A 199 13.76 -36.03 -23.16
N SER A 200 13.14 -34.99 -23.74
CA SER A 200 11.74 -34.96 -24.19
C SER A 200 10.73 -34.76 -23.04
N ILE A 201 9.68 -33.94 -23.08
CA ILE A 201 8.72 -33.61 -24.14
C ILE A 201 8.05 -32.26 -23.79
N ASN A 202 7.88 -31.40 -24.79
CA ASN A 202 6.86 -30.34 -24.86
C ASN A 202 5.56 -30.96 -25.38
N GLU A 203 4.40 -30.65 -24.77
CA GLU A 203 3.18 -30.18 -25.45
C GLU A 203 1.89 -30.32 -24.60
N SER A 204 1.10 -29.23 -24.62
CA SER A 204 -0.37 -29.16 -24.73
C SER A 204 -1.27 -29.71 -23.62
N PHE A 205 -2.05 -28.83 -22.97
CA PHE A 205 -3.52 -28.83 -22.92
C PHE A 205 -4.03 -27.60 -22.13
N GLY A 206 -4.97 -26.85 -22.72
CA GLY A 206 -5.61 -25.67 -22.12
C GLY A 206 -6.88 -25.99 -21.32
N ALA A 207 -7.25 -25.12 -20.37
CA ALA A 207 -8.53 -25.15 -19.63
C ALA A 207 -8.84 -23.77 -18.95
N PRO A 208 -10.03 -23.53 -18.36
CA PRO A 208 -10.98 -22.44 -18.67
C PRO A 208 -10.90 -21.24 -17.67
N PRO A 209 -11.68 -20.15 -17.86
CA PRO A 209 -11.42 -18.88 -17.15
C PRO A 209 -11.91 -18.91 -15.69
N ALA A 210 -10.96 -18.82 -14.75
CA ALA A 210 -11.25 -18.68 -13.33
C ALA A 210 -11.50 -17.21 -12.95
N ARG A 211 -12.69 -16.93 -12.38
CA ARG A 211 -12.97 -15.68 -11.66
C ARG A 211 -12.21 -15.69 -10.33
N HIS A 212 -11.06 -15.02 -10.29
CA HIS A 212 -10.34 -14.70 -9.06
C HIS A 212 -10.27 -13.19 -8.89
N GLY A 213 -10.36 -12.71 -7.65
CA GLY A 213 -9.87 -11.37 -7.31
C GLY A 213 -8.38 -11.32 -7.64
N LYS A 214 -8.06 -10.91 -8.87
CA LYS A 214 -6.70 -10.91 -9.39
C LYS A 214 -5.88 -9.99 -8.48
N THR A 215 -4.81 -10.53 -7.89
CA THR A 215 -3.72 -9.70 -7.38
C THR A 215 -3.18 -8.85 -8.52
N TRP A 216 -2.70 -7.63 -8.23
CA TRP A 216 -2.00 -6.83 -9.22
C TRP A 216 -0.68 -7.51 -9.59
N ASP A 217 -0.52 -7.91 -10.85
CA ASP A 217 0.79 -8.34 -11.34
C ASP A 217 1.70 -7.14 -11.62
N ILE A 218 3.01 -7.38 -11.74
CA ILE A 218 3.99 -6.30 -11.88
C ILE A 218 3.79 -5.49 -13.16
N HIS A 219 3.34 -6.12 -14.25
CA HIS A 219 3.05 -5.43 -15.50
C HIS A 219 1.82 -4.54 -15.37
N GLU A 220 0.77 -4.98 -14.68
CA GLU A 220 -0.37 -4.11 -14.38
C GLU A 220 0.03 -2.92 -13.49
N VAL A 221 0.96 -3.11 -12.53
CA VAL A 221 1.49 -1.99 -11.72
C VAL A 221 2.28 -1.02 -12.60
N ASP A 222 3.11 -1.54 -13.50
CA ASP A 222 3.90 -0.73 -14.42
C ASP A 222 3.00 0.01 -15.42
N GLU A 223 1.94 -0.63 -15.92
CA GLU A 223 0.95 -0.01 -16.82
C GLU A 223 0.09 1.05 -16.12
N ILE A 224 -0.27 0.85 -14.85
CA ILE A 224 -0.93 1.89 -14.04
C ILE A 224 -0.02 3.09 -13.89
N ALA A 225 1.24 2.84 -13.54
CA ALA A 225 2.22 3.91 -13.42
C ALA A 225 2.39 4.62 -14.77
N ASP A 226 2.66 3.89 -15.85
CA ASP A 226 2.87 4.40 -17.22
C ASP A 226 1.68 5.20 -17.75
N GLY A 227 0.46 4.69 -17.64
CA GLY A 227 -0.71 5.44 -18.10
C GLY A 227 -0.96 6.70 -17.26
N PHE A 228 -0.77 6.64 -15.93
CA PHE A 228 -0.89 7.83 -15.10
C PHE A 228 0.17 8.89 -15.45
N ILE A 229 1.39 8.47 -15.80
CA ILE A 229 2.48 9.34 -16.25
C ILE A 229 2.14 10.04 -17.56
N LYS A 230 1.50 9.31 -18.47
CA LYS A 230 1.04 9.81 -19.76
C LYS A 230 -0.23 10.65 -19.68
N GLY A 231 -0.74 10.91 -18.47
CA GLY A 231 -1.95 11.71 -18.24
C GLY A 231 -3.25 10.99 -18.59
N GLU A 232 -3.23 9.65 -18.67
CA GLU A 232 -4.43 8.87 -18.91
C GLU A 232 -5.38 8.94 -17.70
N GLY A 233 -6.67 9.15 -17.96
CA GLY A 233 -7.70 9.14 -16.92
C GLY A 233 -7.87 7.74 -16.31
N VAL A 234 -8.29 7.69 -15.04
CA VAL A 234 -8.53 6.44 -14.29
C VAL A 234 -9.48 5.49 -15.02
N ALA A 235 -10.52 6.01 -15.69
CA ALA A 235 -11.46 5.23 -16.46
C ALA A 235 -10.79 4.50 -17.65
N ALA A 236 -9.90 5.19 -18.37
CA ALA A 236 -9.15 4.61 -19.49
C ALA A 236 -8.18 3.53 -19.01
N LEU A 237 -7.47 3.78 -17.89
CA LEU A 237 -6.62 2.81 -17.22
C LEU A 237 -7.40 1.57 -16.78
N ALA A 238 -8.54 1.77 -16.13
CA ALA A 238 -9.41 0.69 -15.66
C ALA A 238 -9.93 -0.18 -16.81
N GLN A 239 -10.36 0.46 -17.90
CA GLN A 239 -10.79 -0.22 -19.12
C GLN A 239 -9.67 -1.05 -19.73
N ARG A 240 -8.46 -0.47 -19.90
CA ARG A 240 -7.30 -1.16 -20.47
C ARG A 240 -6.88 -2.38 -19.65
N LEU A 241 -6.83 -2.21 -18.33
CA LEU A 241 -6.42 -3.27 -17.40
C LEU A 241 -7.51 -4.29 -17.13
N GLN A 242 -8.73 -4.05 -17.62
CA GLN A 242 -9.93 -4.84 -17.29
C GLN A 242 -10.15 -4.93 -15.77
N ARG A 243 -10.00 -3.79 -15.10
CA ARG A 243 -10.14 -3.63 -13.65
C ARG A 243 -11.27 -2.64 -13.33
N LYS A 244 -11.73 -2.65 -12.08
CA LYS A 244 -12.61 -1.60 -11.58
C LYS A 244 -11.79 -0.33 -11.34
N GLU A 245 -12.35 0.84 -11.64
CA GLU A 245 -11.73 2.15 -11.38
C GLU A 245 -11.28 2.29 -9.93
N SER A 246 -12.12 1.86 -8.98
CA SER A 246 -11.77 1.87 -7.55
C SER A 246 -10.49 1.09 -7.24
N GLY A 247 -10.27 -0.04 -7.92
CA GLY A 247 -9.04 -0.82 -7.77
C GLY A 247 -7.81 -0.07 -8.29
N VAL A 248 -7.93 0.58 -9.46
CA VAL A 248 -6.85 1.39 -10.05
C VAL A 248 -6.50 2.56 -9.13
N ILE A 249 -7.52 3.25 -8.58
CA ILE A 249 -7.33 4.35 -7.62
C ILE A 249 -6.57 3.87 -6.38
N SER A 250 -7.03 2.80 -5.73
CA SER A 250 -6.35 2.24 -4.55
C SER A 250 -4.91 1.84 -4.86
N LYS A 251 -4.65 1.31 -6.06
CA LYS A 251 -3.31 0.90 -6.46
C LYS A 251 -2.39 2.09 -6.75
N LEU A 252 -2.91 3.15 -7.40
CA LEU A 252 -2.18 4.42 -7.59
C LEU A 252 -1.74 5.01 -6.25
N TYR A 253 -2.65 5.10 -5.26
CA TYR A 253 -2.30 5.56 -3.92
C TYR A 253 -1.18 4.73 -3.26
N ALA A 254 -1.24 3.41 -3.41
CA ALA A 254 -0.20 2.53 -2.86
C ALA A 254 1.17 2.75 -3.52
N ILE A 255 1.22 2.94 -4.84
CA ILE A 255 2.44 3.25 -5.59
C ILE A 255 3.02 4.60 -5.14
N SER A 256 2.16 5.63 -5.01
CA SER A 256 2.54 6.96 -4.55
C SER A 256 3.19 6.94 -3.16
N ARG A 257 2.60 6.21 -2.22
CA ARG A 257 3.11 6.09 -0.85
C ARG A 257 4.46 5.38 -0.79
N GLN A 258 4.62 4.28 -1.52
CA GLN A 258 5.89 3.55 -1.56
C GLN A 258 7.02 4.42 -2.10
N ARG A 259 6.73 5.29 -3.08
CA ARG A 259 7.72 6.22 -3.63
C ARG A 259 8.11 7.31 -2.63
N ALA A 260 7.16 7.91 -1.94
CA ALA A 260 7.43 8.89 -0.89
C ALA A 260 8.32 8.31 0.22
N ASP A 261 8.04 7.07 0.65
CA ASP A 261 8.85 6.36 1.65
C ASP A 261 10.29 6.11 1.18
N VAL A 262 10.51 5.81 -0.11
CA VAL A 262 11.84 5.60 -0.67
C VAL A 262 12.59 6.93 -0.80
N GLN A 263 11.93 7.99 -1.27
CA GLN A 263 12.50 9.33 -1.40
C GLN A 263 12.92 9.90 -0.04
N ALA A 264 12.09 9.74 1.00
CA ALA A 264 12.44 10.12 2.38
C ALA A 264 13.70 9.40 2.87
N LYS A 265 13.83 8.10 2.62
CA LYS A 265 15.03 7.32 3.00
C LYS A 265 16.28 7.73 2.24
N LEU A 266 16.15 8.12 0.97
CA LEU A 266 17.27 8.63 0.18
C LEU A 266 17.75 9.99 0.73
N LEU A 267 16.82 10.87 1.09
CA LEU A 267 17.13 12.16 1.73
C LEU A 267 17.81 11.97 3.10
N GLU A 268 17.29 11.08 3.94
CA GLU A 268 17.93 10.71 5.22
C GLU A 268 19.35 10.17 5.03
N ALA A 269 19.61 9.51 3.90
CA ALA A 269 20.93 8.99 3.54
C ALA A 269 21.85 10.04 2.88
N GLY A 270 21.44 11.32 2.84
CA GLY A 270 22.24 12.41 2.27
C GLY A 270 22.30 12.43 0.75
N TRP A 271 21.39 11.74 0.07
CA TRP A 271 21.29 11.80 -1.39
C TRP A 271 20.58 13.09 -1.81
N PRO A 272 21.15 13.88 -2.74
CA PRO A 272 20.58 15.15 -3.15
C PRO A 272 19.24 14.97 -3.89
N GLU A 273 18.31 15.91 -3.71
CA GLU A 273 16.97 15.94 -4.32
C GLU A 273 16.97 15.86 -5.87
N THR A 274 18.10 16.15 -6.53
CA THR A 274 18.13 16.53 -7.94
C THR A 274 18.42 15.40 -8.93
N HIS A 275 18.65 14.15 -8.50
CA HIS A 275 18.81 13.04 -9.45
C HIS A 275 17.46 12.48 -9.90
N ASN A 276 16.86 13.21 -10.85
CA ASN A 276 15.60 12.94 -11.53
C ASN A 276 15.69 11.77 -12.55
N ASP A 277 16.64 10.85 -12.39
CA ASP A 277 16.79 9.70 -13.28
C ASP A 277 17.19 8.45 -12.49
N TYR A 278 16.18 7.76 -11.98
CA TYR A 278 16.31 6.44 -11.34
C TYR A 278 17.03 5.41 -12.24
N ARG A 279 17.08 5.63 -13.55
CA ARG A 279 17.74 4.75 -14.52
C ARG A 279 19.27 4.80 -14.39
N GLN A 280 19.84 5.99 -14.19
CA GLN A 280 21.29 6.17 -13.98
C GLN A 280 21.77 5.69 -12.61
N VAL A 281 20.88 5.66 -11.61
CA VAL A 281 21.17 5.08 -10.28
C VAL A 281 21.22 3.56 -10.36
N LEU A 282 20.39 2.93 -11.21
CA LEU A 282 20.42 1.48 -11.46
C LEU A 282 21.63 1.05 -12.30
N GLU A 283 22.12 1.90 -13.21
CA GLU A 283 23.33 1.66 -14.01
C GLU A 283 24.65 1.79 -13.21
N LYS A 284 24.63 2.44 -12.04
CA LYS A 284 25.82 2.63 -11.17
C LYS A 284 25.89 1.64 -10.00
N ILE A 285 24.94 0.72 -9.89
CA ILE A 285 25.09 -0.41 -8.97
C ILE A 285 26.11 -1.35 -9.63
N PRO A 286 27.28 -1.60 -9.02
CA PRO A 286 28.23 -2.53 -9.61
C PRO A 286 27.54 -3.88 -9.77
N GLU A 287 27.54 -4.37 -11.01
CA GLU A 287 27.10 -5.72 -11.32
C GLU A 287 27.84 -6.67 -10.38
N VAL A 288 27.10 -7.31 -9.49
CA VAL A 288 27.58 -8.51 -8.81
C VAL A 288 27.62 -9.58 -9.90
N VAL A 289 28.77 -9.64 -10.58
CA VAL A 289 29.13 -10.70 -11.52
C VAL A 289 29.08 -12.03 -10.79
N PRO A 290 28.30 -13.03 -11.25
CA PRO A 290 28.61 -14.40 -10.97
C PRO A 290 29.30 -15.04 -12.19
N ALA A 291 30.47 -15.59 -11.86
CA ALA A 291 31.11 -16.77 -12.43
C ALA A 291 31.89 -16.66 -13.75
N ASN A 292 33.19 -16.98 -13.61
CA ASN A 292 33.98 -17.79 -14.54
C ASN A 292 33.14 -18.77 -15.36
N GLU A 293 33.44 -18.86 -16.66
CA GLU A 293 34.05 -20.05 -17.29
C GLU A 293 34.45 -19.75 -18.75
N GLN A 294 35.77 -19.88 -19.00
CA GLN A 294 36.47 -20.42 -20.20
C GLN A 294 36.32 -19.65 -21.54
N ASP A 295 37.38 -19.34 -22.29
CA ASP A 295 38.67 -20.04 -22.51
C ASP A 295 39.92 -19.46 -21.81
#